data_AF-A0AAE0C0R2-F1
#
_entry.id   AF-A0AAE0C0R2-F1
#
_cell.length_a   1.000
_cell.length_b   1.000
_cell.length_c   1.000
_cell.angle_alpha   90.00
_cell.angle_beta   90.00
_cell.angle_gamma   90.00
#
_symmetry.space_group_name_H-M   'P 1'
#
loop_
_entity.id
_entity.type
_entity.pdbx_description
1 polymer ?
#
loop_
_entity_poly.entity_id
_entity_poly.type
_entity_poly.pdbx_seq_one_letter_code
_entity_poly.pdbx_strand_id
1 'polypeptide(L)'
;MFKYVELCVDMKKGRFAKEGLIQYRIICQQVNVSSLEEVIKHFLKLASDRAETAQQEADNVSLDVEDLEAEKSPEELMLSYVSGEKDKDRADRSTVTPWFKFLWETYRTVLEILRNNSKLEALYAMTAHRAFQFCLQYKRTTEFRRMCEILRNHLANLNKYRDQRDRPDLTQPESLQLYLETRFDQLKVATELELWQEAFRSVEDIHGLMTLVKKSPKPQMMAIYYAKLTKIFWMSENNLYHAYAWCLLDNLFQASDLKGSLISLGTLSLWNDCRKKEYLRRLREEEEARLAAEEEARLEAEREARRLEREEEERVANEAMERQLGLSSPAVRTAMGPTASVIAVVVNVMVVMIAVVVVIAGEVVVTAGPAKSSPVEVMNQRAVVTAGEAADAVMMDLLAVVIAGAVAASVTMDLLVVVVTAGVDLLVVVVPPDISRDRTSPQVAPRKWW
;
A
#
# COMPACT_ATOMS: atom_id res chain seq x y z
N MET A 1 -10.73 20.84 -43.98
CA MET A 1 -10.58 20.19 -42.66
C MET A 1 -9.23 20.48 -42.00
N PHE A 2 -8.08 20.35 -42.69
CA PHE A 2 -6.76 20.68 -42.13
C PHE A 2 -6.70 22.05 -41.44
N LYS A 3 -7.08 23.13 -42.14
CA LYS A 3 -7.12 24.48 -41.56
C LYS A 3 -8.00 24.60 -40.31
N TYR A 4 -9.13 23.89 -40.28
CA TYR A 4 -10.02 23.88 -39.11
C TYR A 4 -9.33 23.25 -37.89
N VAL A 5 -8.62 22.14 -38.10
CA VAL A 5 -7.84 21.46 -37.06
C VAL A 5 -6.70 22.34 -36.56
N GLU A 6 -5.94 22.98 -37.46
CA GLU A 6 -4.87 23.91 -37.10
C GLU A 6 -5.38 25.00 -36.15
N LEU A 7 -6.47 25.68 -36.53
CA LEU A 7 -7.07 26.72 -35.71
C LEU A 7 -7.54 26.19 -34.35
N CYS A 8 -8.10 24.97 -34.30
CA CYS A 8 -8.52 24.38 -33.04
C CYS A 8 -7.33 24.09 -32.10
N VAL A 9 -6.19 23.66 -32.65
CA VAL A 9 -4.97 23.42 -31.86
C VAL A 9 -4.34 24.73 -31.40
N ASP A 10 -4.22 25.72 -32.29
CA ASP A 10 -3.65 27.04 -31.95
C ASP A 10 -4.44 27.72 -30.82
N MET A 11 -5.77 27.58 -30.84
CA MET A 11 -6.65 28.10 -29.79
C MET A 11 -6.78 27.16 -28.57
N LYS A 12 -6.14 25.99 -28.56
CA LYS A 12 -6.28 24.93 -27.53
C LYS A 12 -7.75 24.48 -27.31
N LYS A 13 -8.57 24.59 -28.35
CA LYS A 13 -10.03 24.34 -28.33
C LYS A 13 -10.36 22.89 -28.67
N GLY A 14 -9.91 21.96 -27.82
CA GLY A 14 -10.04 20.51 -28.06
C GLY A 14 -11.48 20.00 -28.21
N ARG A 15 -12.45 20.62 -27.52
CA ARG A 15 -13.87 20.29 -27.65
C ARG A 15 -14.39 20.51 -29.07
N PHE A 16 -14.03 21.64 -29.69
CA PHE A 16 -14.44 21.96 -31.06
C PHE A 16 -13.80 21.00 -32.05
N ALA A 17 -12.51 20.67 -31.86
CA ALA A 17 -11.85 19.64 -32.66
C ALA A 17 -12.57 18.29 -32.58
N LYS A 18 -12.97 17.86 -31.38
CA LYS A 18 -13.76 16.63 -31.18
C LYS A 18 -15.08 16.66 -31.96
N GLU A 19 -15.88 17.69 -31.77
CA GLU A 19 -17.19 17.82 -32.42
C GLU A 19 -17.06 17.85 -33.95
N GLY A 20 -16.12 18.65 -34.47
CA GLY A 20 -15.85 18.75 -35.90
C GLY A 20 -15.34 17.43 -36.52
N LEU A 21 -14.46 16.70 -35.82
CA LEU A 21 -13.96 15.41 -36.31
C LEU A 21 -15.01 14.30 -36.27
N ILE A 22 -15.92 14.31 -35.28
CA ILE A 22 -17.06 13.38 -35.24
C ILE A 22 -17.98 13.61 -36.45
N GLN A 23 -18.31 14.87 -36.74
CA GLN A 23 -19.11 15.21 -37.92
C GLN A 23 -18.40 14.81 -39.20
N TYR A 24 -17.10 15.11 -39.31
CA TYR A 24 -16.31 14.76 -40.48
C TYR A 24 -16.24 13.24 -40.70
N ARG A 25 -16.08 12.46 -39.62
CA ARG A 25 -16.16 10.99 -39.67
C ARG A 25 -17.47 10.52 -40.27
N ILE A 26 -18.61 11.06 -39.81
CA ILE A 26 -19.94 10.67 -40.32
C ILE A 26 -20.04 10.91 -41.84
N ILE A 27 -19.52 12.04 -42.33
CA ILE A 27 -19.57 12.42 -43.75
C ILE A 27 -18.70 11.48 -44.61
N CYS A 28 -17.49 11.14 -44.16
CA CYS A 28 -16.54 10.38 -44.97
C CYS A 28 -16.63 8.85 -44.81
N GLN A 29 -17.35 8.35 -43.80
CA GLN A 29 -17.40 6.92 -43.42
C GLN A 29 -17.71 5.99 -44.61
N GLN A 30 -18.62 6.39 -45.51
CA GLN A 30 -19.06 5.53 -46.62
C GLN A 30 -18.23 5.70 -47.88
N VAL A 31 -17.61 6.86 -48.09
CA VAL A 31 -17.03 7.26 -49.38
C VAL A 31 -15.51 7.25 -49.36
N ASN A 32 -14.88 7.89 -48.37
CA ASN A 32 -13.43 8.05 -48.33
C ASN A 32 -12.90 8.13 -46.89
N VAL A 33 -12.77 6.96 -46.26
CA VAL A 33 -12.25 6.82 -44.89
C VAL A 33 -10.77 7.21 -44.81
N SER A 34 -9.98 7.04 -45.88
CA SER A 34 -8.56 7.43 -45.92
C SER A 34 -8.37 8.94 -45.74
N SER A 35 -9.33 9.77 -46.17
CA SER A 35 -9.29 11.21 -45.93
C SER A 35 -9.37 11.56 -44.44
N LEU A 36 -10.10 10.78 -43.63
CA LEU A 36 -10.13 10.94 -42.17
C LEU A 36 -8.79 10.57 -41.54
N GLU A 37 -8.17 9.51 -42.05
CA GLU A 37 -6.87 9.03 -41.58
C GLU A 37 -5.81 10.13 -41.66
N GLU A 38 -5.70 10.80 -42.82
CA GLU A 38 -4.72 11.87 -43.03
C GLU A 38 -5.00 13.11 -42.17
N VAL A 39 -6.27 13.48 -41.99
CA VAL A 39 -6.66 14.58 -41.09
C VAL A 39 -6.28 14.27 -39.64
N ILE A 40 -6.48 13.03 -39.20
CA ILE A 40 -6.12 12.61 -37.83
C ILE A 40 -4.60 12.55 -37.64
N LYS A 41 -3.85 12.03 -38.62
CA LYS A 41 -2.38 12.06 -38.59
C LYS A 41 -1.86 13.49 -38.45
N HIS A 42 -2.42 14.42 -39.21
CA HIS A 42 -2.08 15.84 -39.13
C HIS A 42 -2.44 16.45 -37.76
N PHE A 43 -3.62 16.13 -37.23
CA PHE A 43 -4.05 16.60 -35.90
C PHE A 43 -3.10 16.13 -34.79
N LEU A 44 -2.75 14.85 -34.79
CA LEU A 44 -1.82 14.27 -33.83
C LEU A 44 -0.45 14.92 -33.93
N LYS A 45 0.08 15.07 -35.15
CA LYS A 45 1.38 15.70 -35.38
C LYS A 45 1.40 17.13 -34.83
N LEU A 46 0.43 17.96 -35.20
CA LEU A 46 0.40 19.36 -34.79
C LEU A 46 0.25 19.51 -33.26
N ALA A 47 -0.56 18.67 -32.62
CA ALA A 47 -0.67 18.65 -31.17
C ALA A 47 0.63 18.21 -30.47
N SER A 48 1.34 17.21 -31.01
CA SER A 48 2.65 16.78 -30.52
C SER A 48 3.69 17.88 -30.69
N ASP A 49 3.82 18.46 -31.89
CA ASP A 49 4.79 19.51 -32.20
C ASP A 49 4.60 20.71 -31.25
N ARG A 50 3.35 21.13 -30.99
CA ARG A 50 3.05 22.22 -30.05
C ARG A 50 3.40 21.91 -28.59
N ALA A 51 3.22 20.66 -28.17
CA ALA A 51 3.61 20.24 -26.83
C ALA A 51 5.14 20.19 -26.68
N GLU A 52 5.85 19.75 -27.71
CA GLU A 52 7.31 19.74 -27.75
C GLU A 52 7.89 21.16 -27.78
N THR A 53 7.34 22.09 -28.57
CA THR A 53 7.78 23.49 -28.56
C THR A 53 7.58 24.12 -27.19
N ALA A 54 6.44 23.87 -26.54
CA ALA A 54 6.19 24.40 -25.21
C ALA A 54 7.14 23.84 -24.15
N GLN A 55 7.53 22.56 -24.27
CA GLN A 55 8.53 21.95 -23.41
C GLN A 55 9.91 22.60 -23.64
N GLN A 56 10.31 22.79 -24.90
CA GLN A 56 11.58 23.43 -25.24
C GLN A 56 11.63 24.90 -24.77
N GLU A 57 10.54 25.64 -24.91
CA GLU A 57 10.41 27.00 -24.39
C GLU A 57 10.57 27.04 -22.87
N ALA A 58 9.94 26.12 -22.14
CA ALA A 58 10.07 26.04 -20.69
C ALA A 58 11.48 25.65 -20.23
N ASP A 59 12.13 24.72 -20.95
CA ASP A 59 13.52 24.35 -20.66
C ASP A 59 14.50 25.49 -20.94
N ASN A 60 14.28 26.29 -21.99
CA ASN A 60 15.09 27.49 -22.27
C ASN A 60 14.92 28.57 -21.19
N VAL A 61 13.67 28.85 -20.77
CA VAL A 61 13.40 29.81 -19.69
C VAL A 61 14.03 29.36 -18.37
N SER A 62 14.03 28.05 -18.09
CA SER A 62 14.69 27.51 -16.91
C SER A 62 16.21 27.75 -16.90
N LEU A 63 16.86 27.80 -18.06
CA LEU A 63 18.31 28.06 -18.16
C LEU A 63 18.63 29.55 -17.98
N ASP A 64 17.75 30.45 -18.42
CA ASP A 64 17.93 31.90 -18.25
C ASP A 64 17.64 32.37 -16.81
N VAL A 65 16.83 31.63 -16.03
CA VAL A 65 16.48 31.97 -14.63
C VAL A 65 17.48 31.42 -13.61
N GLU A 66 18.36 30.48 -13.98
CA GLU A 66 19.49 30.02 -13.15
C GLU A 66 20.68 31.00 -13.16
N ASP A 67 20.43 32.31 -13.28
CA ASP A 67 21.44 33.32 -12.97
C ASP A 67 21.65 33.36 -11.45
N LEU A 68 22.73 32.73 -10.99
CA LEU A 68 23.10 32.56 -9.59
C LEU A 68 23.33 33.89 -8.85
N GLU A 69 23.40 35.02 -9.56
CA GLU A 69 23.55 36.36 -9.01
C GLU A 69 22.23 37.12 -8.80
N ALA A 70 21.09 36.56 -9.24
CA ALA A 70 19.78 37.16 -9.00
C ALA A 70 19.33 36.91 -7.53
N GLU A 71 19.17 38.00 -6.75
CA GLU A 71 18.58 37.92 -5.42
C GLU A 71 17.16 37.35 -5.52
N LYS A 72 16.92 36.19 -4.88
CA LYS A 72 15.59 35.58 -4.80
C LYS A 72 14.62 36.56 -4.16
N SER A 73 13.49 36.80 -4.83
CA SER A 73 12.47 37.70 -4.31
C SER A 73 11.94 37.18 -2.96
N PRO A 74 11.62 38.06 -1.99
CA PRO A 74 11.00 37.66 -0.72
C PRO A 74 9.73 36.80 -0.92
N GLU A 75 8.99 37.02 -2.01
CA GLU A 75 7.81 36.24 -2.38
C GLU A 75 8.15 34.80 -2.78
N GLU A 76 9.24 34.61 -3.56
CA GLU A 76 9.73 33.28 -3.96
C GLU A 76 10.25 32.50 -2.75
N LEU A 77 10.96 33.20 -1.86
CA LEU A 77 11.43 32.62 -0.60
C LEU A 77 10.24 32.11 0.22
N MET A 78 9.20 32.93 0.42
CA MET A 78 7.99 32.51 1.14
C MET A 78 7.31 31.30 0.49
N LEU A 79 7.19 31.30 -0.84
CA LEU A 79 6.57 30.19 -1.55
C LEU A 79 7.40 28.90 -1.44
N SER A 80 8.73 28.99 -1.39
CA SER A 80 9.61 27.82 -1.19
C SER A 80 9.47 27.16 0.20
N TYR A 81 9.13 27.95 1.23
CA TYR A 81 8.86 27.43 2.58
C TYR A 81 7.49 26.74 2.68
N VAL A 82 6.48 27.21 1.95
CA VAL A 82 5.11 26.68 1.99
C VAL A 82 4.93 25.50 1.04
N SER A 83 5.56 25.57 -0.14
CA SER A 83 5.51 24.53 -1.16
C SER A 83 6.93 24.09 -1.48
N GLY A 84 7.25 22.81 -1.25
CA GLY A 84 8.52 22.22 -1.70
C GLY A 84 8.69 22.11 -3.22
N GLU A 85 7.87 22.82 -4.00
CA GLU A 85 7.93 22.89 -5.47
C GLU A 85 9.00 23.90 -5.88
N LYS A 86 9.90 23.52 -6.81
CA LYS A 86 10.93 24.41 -7.35
C LYS A 86 10.31 25.42 -8.32
N ASP A 87 10.99 26.53 -8.57
CA ASP A 87 10.50 27.56 -9.51
C ASP A 87 10.33 27.01 -10.94
N LYS A 88 11.21 26.07 -11.34
CA LYS A 88 11.06 25.29 -12.57
C LYS A 88 9.73 24.52 -12.62
N ASP A 89 9.35 23.84 -11.54
CA ASP A 89 8.12 23.04 -11.51
C ASP A 89 6.87 23.92 -11.64
N ARG A 90 6.91 25.16 -11.12
CA ARG A 90 5.83 26.15 -11.27
C ARG A 90 5.73 26.69 -12.68
N ALA A 91 6.87 27.02 -13.30
CA ALA A 91 6.93 27.44 -14.69
C ALA A 91 6.38 26.35 -15.63
N ASP A 92 6.82 25.09 -15.45
CA ASP A 92 6.33 23.93 -16.20
C ASP A 92 4.83 23.69 -16.02
N ARG A 93 4.32 23.94 -14.81
CA ARG A 93 2.87 23.83 -14.52
C ARG A 93 2.04 24.89 -15.22
N SER A 94 2.58 26.09 -15.43
CA SER A 94 1.89 27.18 -16.11
C SER A 94 1.96 27.08 -17.64
N THR A 95 3.12 26.71 -18.18
CA THR A 95 3.39 26.75 -19.63
C THR A 95 3.16 25.39 -20.30
N VAL A 96 3.77 24.33 -19.76
CA VAL A 96 3.81 23.01 -20.41
C VAL A 96 2.56 22.19 -20.09
N THR A 97 2.12 22.19 -18.84
CA THR A 97 1.00 21.35 -18.39
C THR A 97 -0.31 21.58 -19.16
N PRO A 98 -0.71 22.81 -19.56
CA PRO A 98 -1.87 23.00 -20.42
C PRO A 98 -1.74 22.30 -21.78
N TRP A 99 -0.55 22.29 -22.38
CA TRP A 99 -0.30 21.61 -23.65
C TRP A 99 -0.31 20.09 -23.49
N PHE A 100 0.24 19.55 -22.39
CA PHE A 100 0.15 18.12 -22.10
C PHE A 100 -1.28 17.66 -21.85
N LYS A 101 -2.10 18.46 -21.14
CA LYS A 101 -3.54 18.18 -20.99
C LYS A 101 -4.26 18.17 -22.34
N PHE A 102 -3.95 19.13 -23.20
CA PHE A 102 -4.51 19.20 -24.55
C PHE A 102 -4.10 18.01 -25.42
N LEU A 103 -2.82 17.63 -25.39
CA LEU A 103 -2.28 16.49 -26.13
C LEU A 103 -2.89 15.16 -25.64
N TRP A 104 -2.99 14.98 -24.32
CA TRP A 104 -3.68 13.84 -23.71
C TRP A 104 -5.14 13.74 -24.17
N GLU A 105 -5.90 14.83 -24.10
CA GLU A 105 -7.30 14.83 -24.53
C GLU A 105 -7.43 14.61 -26.05
N THR A 106 -6.43 15.02 -26.82
CA THR A 106 -6.32 14.74 -28.25
C THR A 106 -6.18 13.24 -28.51
N TYR A 107 -5.26 12.54 -27.82
CA TYR A 107 -5.14 11.08 -27.91
C TYR A 107 -6.45 10.39 -27.53
N ARG A 108 -7.07 10.79 -26.42
CA ARG A 108 -8.36 10.24 -25.97
C ARG A 108 -9.46 10.41 -27.02
N THR A 109 -9.59 11.62 -27.55
CA THR A 109 -10.58 11.98 -28.57
C THR A 109 -10.37 11.17 -29.85
N VAL A 110 -9.13 11.06 -30.32
CA VAL A 110 -8.81 10.29 -31.52
C VAL A 110 -9.16 8.82 -31.33
N LEU A 111 -8.79 8.20 -30.21
CA LEU A 111 -9.16 6.81 -29.92
C LEU A 111 -10.68 6.61 -29.85
N GLU A 112 -11.43 7.58 -29.32
CA GLU A 112 -12.90 7.53 -29.29
C GLU A 112 -13.51 7.62 -30.70
N ILE A 113 -12.93 8.41 -31.60
CA ILE A 113 -13.39 8.57 -32.99
C ILE A 113 -13.06 7.33 -33.83
N LEU A 114 -11.86 6.77 -33.64
CA LEU A 114 -11.34 5.65 -34.43
C LEU A 114 -11.90 4.28 -34.00
N ARG A 115 -12.55 4.18 -32.83
CA ARG A 115 -13.07 2.91 -32.33
C ARG A 115 -14.08 2.27 -33.29
N ASN A 116 -14.15 0.94 -33.27
CA ASN A 116 -15.11 0.14 -34.02
C ASN A 116 -15.09 0.38 -35.54
N ASN A 117 -13.92 0.67 -36.13
CA ASN A 117 -13.75 0.77 -37.58
C ASN A 117 -12.55 -0.10 -38.01
N SER A 118 -12.82 -1.17 -38.76
CA SER A 118 -11.82 -2.14 -39.18
C SER A 118 -10.74 -1.56 -40.11
N LYS A 119 -11.08 -0.54 -40.90
CA LYS A 119 -10.13 0.12 -41.81
C LYS A 119 -9.14 1.03 -41.09
N LEU A 120 -9.41 1.42 -39.84
CA LEU A 120 -8.62 2.38 -39.08
C LEU A 120 -7.93 1.73 -37.87
N GLU A 121 -7.91 0.40 -37.77
CA GLU A 121 -7.28 -0.34 -36.67
C GLU A 121 -5.80 -0.01 -36.51
N ALA A 122 -5.06 0.07 -37.62
CA ALA A 122 -3.64 0.40 -37.60
C ALA A 122 -3.40 1.82 -37.04
N LEU A 123 -4.22 2.79 -37.44
CA LEU A 123 -4.13 4.16 -36.92
C LEU A 123 -4.53 4.23 -35.44
N TYR A 124 -5.53 3.43 -35.03
CA TYR A 124 -5.94 3.31 -33.63
C TYR A 124 -4.80 2.75 -32.76
N ALA A 125 -4.17 1.64 -33.19
CA ALA A 125 -3.03 1.05 -32.50
C ALA A 125 -1.85 2.02 -32.42
N MET A 126 -1.48 2.66 -33.55
CA MET A 126 -0.42 3.70 -33.58
C MET A 126 -0.71 4.83 -32.59
N THR A 127 -1.96 5.29 -32.50
CA THR A 127 -2.36 6.34 -31.57
C THR A 127 -2.21 5.89 -30.11
N ALA A 128 -2.61 4.65 -29.79
CA ALA A 128 -2.45 4.08 -28.45
C ALA A 128 -0.96 3.97 -28.07
N HIS A 129 -0.11 3.47 -28.96
CA HIS A 129 1.34 3.38 -28.75
C HIS A 129 1.97 4.75 -28.51
N ARG A 130 1.64 5.77 -29.32
CA ARG A 130 2.12 7.15 -29.11
C ARG A 130 1.66 7.71 -27.77
N ALA A 131 0.42 7.44 -27.36
CA ALA A 131 -0.08 7.88 -26.07
C ALA A 131 0.64 7.18 -24.89
N PHE A 132 0.99 5.89 -25.03
CA PHE A 132 1.80 5.19 -24.04
C PHE A 132 3.21 5.79 -23.93
N GLN A 133 3.86 6.06 -25.07
CA GLN A 133 5.18 6.71 -25.09
C GLN A 133 5.14 8.11 -24.47
N PHE A 134 4.10 8.90 -24.76
CA PHE A 134 3.86 10.18 -24.09
C PHE A 134 3.75 10.01 -22.57
N CYS A 135 2.96 9.03 -22.10
CA CYS A 135 2.83 8.78 -20.66
C CYS A 135 4.14 8.33 -20.01
N LEU A 136 4.95 7.55 -20.73
CA LEU A 136 6.26 7.08 -20.29
C LEU A 136 7.26 8.25 -20.18
N GLN A 137 7.41 9.01 -21.26
CA GLN A 137 8.37 10.10 -21.39
C GLN A 137 8.16 11.18 -20.31
N TYR A 138 6.91 11.57 -20.07
CA TYR A 138 6.56 12.62 -19.11
C TYR A 138 6.07 12.07 -17.76
N LYS A 139 6.27 10.76 -17.49
CA LYS A 139 5.91 10.07 -16.25
C LYS A 139 4.46 10.32 -15.78
N ARG A 140 3.51 10.39 -16.71
CA ARG A 140 2.09 10.67 -16.48
C ARG A 140 1.32 9.39 -16.14
N THR A 141 1.44 8.94 -14.88
CA THR A 141 0.87 7.65 -14.44
C THR A 141 -0.67 7.65 -14.36
N THR A 142 -1.30 8.79 -14.09
CA THR A 142 -2.77 8.92 -14.00
C THR A 142 -3.44 8.75 -15.35
N GLU A 143 -2.90 9.41 -16.36
CA GLU A 143 -3.31 9.34 -17.76
C GLU A 143 -3.09 7.94 -18.30
N PHE A 144 -1.95 7.31 -17.99
CA PHE A 144 -1.69 5.92 -18.38
C PHE A 144 -2.76 4.95 -17.86
N ARG A 145 -3.09 4.98 -16.56
CA ARG A 145 -4.16 4.12 -16.00
C ARG A 145 -5.50 4.37 -16.69
N ARG A 146 -5.82 5.63 -16.97
CA ARG A 146 -7.05 6.01 -17.68
C ARG A 146 -7.04 5.51 -19.13
N MET A 147 -5.88 5.51 -19.80
CA MET A 147 -5.71 4.94 -21.13
C MET A 147 -6.02 3.45 -21.13
N CYS A 148 -5.41 2.68 -20.22
CA CYS A 148 -5.67 1.24 -20.10
C CYS A 148 -7.16 0.95 -19.92
N GLU A 149 -7.85 1.72 -19.08
CA GLU A 149 -9.28 1.58 -18.84
C GLU A 149 -10.12 1.89 -20.10
N ILE A 150 -9.76 2.94 -20.85
CA ILE A 150 -10.42 3.24 -22.14
C ILE A 150 -10.26 2.05 -23.10
N LEU A 151 -9.06 1.47 -23.20
CA LEU A 151 -8.80 0.37 -24.10
C LEU A 151 -9.56 -0.92 -23.70
N ARG A 152 -9.71 -1.20 -22.40
CA ARG A 152 -10.55 -2.29 -21.89
C ARG A 152 -12.01 -2.08 -22.25
N ASN A 153 -12.52 -0.87 -22.00
CA ASN A 153 -13.90 -0.51 -22.34
C ASN A 153 -14.19 -0.61 -23.84
N HIS A 154 -13.24 -0.20 -24.69
CA HIS A 154 -13.36 -0.34 -26.14
C HIS A 154 -13.43 -1.82 -26.56
N LEU A 155 -12.58 -2.68 -26.00
CA LEU A 155 -12.60 -4.12 -26.28
C LEU A 155 -13.86 -4.82 -25.74
N ALA A 156 -14.32 -4.46 -24.55
CA ALA A 156 -15.56 -4.97 -23.98
C ALA A 156 -16.78 -4.59 -24.84
N ASN A 157 -16.86 -3.32 -25.28
CA ASN A 157 -17.89 -2.85 -26.20
C ASN A 157 -17.82 -3.58 -27.55
N LEU A 158 -16.61 -3.79 -28.08
CA LEU A 158 -16.41 -4.55 -29.30
C LEU A 158 -17.00 -5.96 -29.15
N ASN A 159 -16.76 -6.65 -28.03
CA ASN A 159 -17.28 -8.00 -27.81
C ASN A 159 -18.79 -8.07 -27.56
N LYS A 160 -19.36 -7.01 -26.97
CA LYS A 160 -20.81 -6.90 -26.68
C LYS A 160 -21.64 -6.67 -27.95
N TYR A 161 -21.17 -5.82 -28.85
CA TYR A 161 -21.94 -5.42 -30.04
C TYR A 161 -21.40 -6.09 -31.31
N ARG A 162 -21.68 -7.39 -31.46
CA ARG A 162 -21.08 -8.19 -32.53
C ARG A 162 -21.56 -7.84 -33.94
N ASP A 163 -22.79 -7.36 -34.07
CA ASP A 163 -23.47 -7.15 -35.36
C ASP A 163 -23.21 -5.77 -35.99
N GLN A 164 -22.29 -4.97 -35.44
CA GLN A 164 -21.98 -3.65 -36.00
C GLN A 164 -21.28 -3.76 -37.36
N ARG A 165 -21.77 -2.97 -38.33
CA ARG A 165 -21.13 -2.80 -39.64
C ARG A 165 -19.75 -2.15 -39.47
N ASP A 166 -18.77 -2.61 -40.25
CA ASP A 166 -17.37 -2.15 -40.24
C ASP A 166 -16.59 -2.43 -38.92
N ARG A 167 -17.09 -3.35 -38.09
CA ARG A 167 -16.44 -3.75 -36.83
C ARG A 167 -15.13 -4.53 -37.08
N PRO A 168 -14.07 -4.27 -36.28
CA PRO A 168 -12.89 -5.14 -36.19
C PRO A 168 -13.23 -6.60 -35.90
N ASP A 169 -12.68 -7.51 -36.72
CA ASP A 169 -12.87 -8.95 -36.56
C ASP A 169 -11.62 -9.58 -35.92
N LEU A 170 -11.72 -9.93 -34.64
CA LEU A 170 -10.63 -10.55 -33.88
C LEU A 170 -10.29 -11.98 -34.33
N THR A 171 -11.10 -12.60 -35.20
CA THR A 171 -10.73 -13.89 -35.80
C THR A 171 -9.66 -13.72 -36.87
N GLN A 172 -9.56 -12.53 -37.47
CA GLN A 172 -8.52 -12.20 -38.43
C GLN A 172 -7.16 -12.07 -37.74
N PRO A 173 -6.11 -12.72 -38.28
CA PRO A 173 -4.79 -12.74 -37.65
C PRO A 173 -4.17 -11.34 -37.58
N GLU A 174 -4.39 -10.50 -38.58
CA GLU A 174 -3.85 -9.14 -38.66
C GLU A 174 -4.44 -8.23 -37.58
N SER A 175 -5.78 -8.20 -37.47
CA SER A 175 -6.49 -7.48 -36.41
C SER A 175 -6.08 -7.96 -35.03
N LEU A 176 -6.09 -9.29 -34.80
CA LEU A 176 -5.67 -9.84 -33.51
C LEU A 176 -4.23 -9.44 -33.15
N GLN A 177 -3.31 -9.46 -34.11
CA GLN A 177 -1.93 -9.07 -33.90
C GLN A 177 -1.83 -7.63 -33.41
N LEU A 178 -2.56 -6.68 -34.01
CA LEU A 178 -2.57 -5.27 -33.58
C LEU A 178 -3.07 -5.11 -32.13
N TYR A 179 -4.14 -5.82 -31.74
CA TYR A 179 -4.66 -5.77 -30.38
C TYR A 179 -3.67 -6.37 -29.36
N LEU A 180 -3.03 -7.50 -29.72
CA LEU A 180 -2.01 -8.12 -28.88
C LEU A 180 -0.78 -7.21 -28.73
N GLU A 181 -0.25 -6.67 -29.83
CA GLU A 181 0.88 -5.74 -29.81
C GLU A 181 0.60 -4.52 -28.94
N THR A 182 -0.61 -3.95 -29.05
CA THR A 182 -1.07 -2.85 -28.18
C THR A 182 -1.03 -3.25 -26.70
N ARG A 183 -1.49 -4.46 -26.35
CA ARG A 183 -1.48 -4.93 -24.95
C ARG A 183 -0.08 -5.30 -24.44
N PHE A 184 0.78 -5.84 -25.29
CA PHE A 184 2.19 -6.09 -24.92
C PHE A 184 2.94 -4.79 -24.67
N ASP A 185 2.70 -3.75 -25.46
CA ASP A 185 3.29 -2.43 -25.22
C ASP A 185 2.71 -1.77 -23.95
N GLN A 186 1.41 -1.92 -23.70
CA GLN A 186 0.78 -1.54 -22.43
C GLN A 186 1.47 -2.20 -21.23
N LEU A 187 1.71 -3.51 -21.28
CA LEU A 187 2.45 -4.22 -20.24
C LEU A 187 3.88 -3.69 -20.08
N LYS A 188 4.59 -3.48 -21.19
CA LYS A 188 5.95 -2.94 -21.19
C LYS A 188 6.00 -1.59 -20.47
N VAL A 189 5.15 -0.65 -20.88
CA VAL A 189 5.11 0.70 -20.28
C VAL A 189 4.64 0.67 -18.83
N ALA A 190 3.67 -0.19 -18.48
CA ALA A 190 3.24 -0.35 -17.09
C ALA A 190 4.39 -0.80 -16.17
N THR A 191 5.25 -1.72 -16.64
CA THR A 191 6.43 -2.18 -15.88
C THR A 191 7.59 -1.18 -15.82
N GLU A 192 7.65 -0.23 -16.76
CA GLU A 192 8.64 0.85 -16.81
C GLU A 192 8.22 2.03 -15.93
N LEU A 193 6.91 2.29 -15.85
CA LEU A 193 6.31 3.24 -14.90
C LEU A 193 6.10 2.65 -13.49
N GLU A 194 6.52 1.40 -13.26
CA GLU A 194 6.40 0.69 -11.98
C GLU A 194 4.96 0.61 -11.44
N LEU A 195 3.99 0.58 -12.36
CA LEU A 195 2.57 0.45 -12.03
C LEU A 195 2.21 -1.04 -11.91
N TRP A 196 2.69 -1.70 -10.86
CA TRP A 196 2.61 -3.16 -10.70
C TRP A 196 1.18 -3.72 -10.76
N GLN A 197 0.22 -3.04 -10.14
CA GLN A 197 -1.20 -3.42 -10.23
C GLN A 197 -1.72 -3.33 -11.67
N GLU A 198 -1.37 -2.27 -12.40
CA GLU A 198 -1.77 -2.11 -13.81
C GLU A 198 -1.06 -3.13 -14.71
N ALA A 199 0.20 -3.45 -14.42
CA ALA A 199 0.96 -4.46 -15.13
C ALA A 199 0.29 -5.83 -14.98
N PHE A 200 -0.16 -6.19 -13.77
CA PHE A 200 -0.89 -7.43 -13.53
C PHE A 200 -2.22 -7.49 -14.30
N ARG A 201 -3.02 -6.41 -14.27
CA ARG A 201 -4.25 -6.34 -15.09
C ARG A 201 -3.97 -6.42 -16.59
N SER A 202 -2.84 -5.86 -17.04
CA SER A 202 -2.42 -5.95 -18.44
C SER A 202 -2.03 -7.38 -18.84
N VAL A 203 -1.47 -8.17 -17.91
CA VAL A 203 -1.22 -9.61 -18.10
C VAL A 203 -2.54 -10.37 -18.29
N GLU A 204 -3.55 -10.08 -17.47
CA GLU A 204 -4.89 -10.66 -17.62
C GLU A 204 -5.54 -10.28 -18.96
N ASP A 205 -5.40 -9.02 -19.40
CA ASP A 205 -5.89 -8.56 -20.69
C ASP A 205 -5.27 -9.34 -21.86
N ILE A 206 -3.95 -9.59 -21.81
CA ILE A 206 -3.22 -10.37 -22.82
C ILE A 206 -3.71 -11.83 -22.79
N HIS A 207 -3.80 -12.43 -21.61
CA HIS A 207 -4.29 -13.80 -21.46
C HIS A 207 -5.73 -13.96 -21.96
N GLY A 208 -6.61 -12.98 -21.67
CA GLY A 208 -7.98 -12.94 -22.16
C GLY A 208 -8.06 -12.93 -23.69
N LEU A 209 -7.22 -12.15 -24.36
CA LEU A 209 -7.14 -12.12 -25.83
C LEU A 209 -6.63 -13.44 -26.42
N MET A 210 -5.58 -14.04 -25.82
CA MET A 210 -5.05 -15.33 -26.27
C MET A 210 -6.11 -16.44 -26.16
N THR A 211 -6.86 -16.47 -25.06
CA THR A 211 -7.91 -17.46 -24.82
C THR A 211 -9.11 -17.27 -25.75
N LEU A 212 -9.46 -16.02 -26.08
CA LEU A 212 -10.57 -15.70 -26.98
C LEU A 212 -10.39 -16.29 -28.38
N VAL A 213 -9.17 -16.25 -28.93
CA VAL A 213 -8.90 -16.67 -30.32
C VAL A 213 -8.17 -18.01 -30.41
N LYS A 214 -7.76 -18.59 -29.28
CA LYS A 214 -7.04 -19.89 -29.20
C LYS A 214 -5.80 -19.94 -30.11
N LYS A 215 -5.14 -18.81 -30.30
CA LYS A 215 -3.91 -18.67 -31.11
C LYS A 215 -2.81 -18.06 -30.27
N SER A 216 -1.64 -18.68 -30.29
CA SER A 216 -0.45 -18.15 -29.62
C SER A 216 0.17 -17.01 -30.44
N PRO A 217 0.57 -15.90 -29.79
CA PRO A 217 1.32 -14.82 -30.45
C PRO A 217 2.69 -15.28 -30.97
N LYS A 218 3.36 -14.40 -31.73
CA LYS A 218 4.73 -14.65 -32.22
C LYS A 218 5.69 -14.96 -31.05
N PRO A 219 6.62 -15.92 -31.19
CA PRO A 219 7.54 -16.30 -30.12
C PRO A 219 8.35 -15.13 -29.54
N GLN A 220 8.77 -14.17 -30.38
CA GLN A 220 9.50 -12.98 -29.92
C GLN A 220 8.68 -12.13 -28.94
N MET A 221 7.38 -11.96 -29.19
CA MET A 221 6.48 -11.21 -28.31
C MET A 221 6.27 -11.96 -26.98
N MET A 222 6.16 -13.29 -27.06
CA MET A 222 6.05 -14.14 -25.88
C MET A 222 7.32 -14.14 -25.01
N ALA A 223 8.50 -14.02 -25.63
CA ALA A 223 9.75 -13.85 -24.89
C ALA A 223 9.75 -12.55 -24.07
N ILE A 224 9.35 -11.43 -24.69
CA ILE A 224 9.22 -10.14 -24.01
C ILE A 224 8.19 -10.23 -22.87
N TYR A 225 7.06 -10.87 -23.12
CA TYR A 225 6.02 -11.10 -22.12
C TYR A 225 6.52 -11.84 -20.89
N TYR A 226 7.18 -12.99 -21.07
CA TYR A 226 7.72 -13.74 -19.94
C TYR A 226 8.83 -12.99 -19.21
N ALA A 227 9.67 -12.24 -19.94
CA ALA A 227 10.68 -11.37 -19.32
C ALA A 227 10.06 -10.23 -18.48
N LYS A 228 8.90 -9.68 -18.88
CA LYS A 228 8.17 -8.73 -18.04
C LYS A 228 7.48 -9.41 -16.86
N LEU A 229 6.98 -10.63 -17.06
CA LEU A 229 6.33 -11.42 -16.01
C LEU A 229 7.30 -11.81 -14.88
N THR A 230 8.55 -12.14 -15.21
CA THR A 230 9.59 -12.39 -14.20
C THR A 230 9.83 -11.15 -13.34
N LYS A 231 9.91 -9.95 -13.94
CA LYS A 231 10.03 -8.68 -13.21
C LYS A 231 8.84 -8.46 -12.26
N ILE A 232 7.62 -8.70 -12.74
CA ILE A 232 6.40 -8.53 -11.92
C ILE A 232 6.41 -9.48 -10.71
N PHE A 233 6.70 -10.77 -10.92
CA PHE A 233 6.71 -11.73 -9.83
C PHE A 233 7.84 -11.53 -8.83
N TRP A 234 8.98 -11.00 -9.29
CA TRP A 234 10.07 -10.58 -8.41
C TRP A 234 9.61 -9.45 -7.47
N MET A 235 8.96 -8.43 -8.03
CA MET A 235 8.48 -7.28 -7.26
C MET A 235 7.30 -7.63 -6.34
N SER A 236 6.54 -8.69 -6.64
CA SER A 236 5.47 -9.17 -5.77
C SER A 236 5.92 -10.18 -4.71
N GLU A 237 7.23 -10.41 -4.55
CA GLU A 237 7.82 -11.38 -3.60
C GLU A 237 7.36 -12.84 -3.82
N ASN A 238 6.87 -13.16 -5.02
CA ASN A 238 6.35 -14.49 -5.37
C ASN A 238 7.43 -15.32 -6.08
N ASN A 239 8.40 -15.80 -5.31
CA ASN A 239 9.61 -16.48 -5.81
C ASN A 239 9.30 -17.75 -6.63
N LEU A 240 8.24 -18.50 -6.30
CA LEU A 240 7.84 -19.70 -7.04
C LEU A 240 7.39 -19.37 -8.47
N TYR A 241 6.51 -18.35 -8.62
CA TYR A 241 6.02 -17.92 -9.92
C TYR A 241 7.11 -17.21 -10.73
N HIS A 242 8.02 -16.52 -10.06
CA HIS A 242 9.23 -15.95 -10.68
C HIS A 242 10.08 -17.05 -11.34
N ALA A 243 10.41 -18.12 -10.60
CA ALA A 243 11.17 -19.26 -11.13
C ALA A 243 10.43 -19.97 -12.28
N TYR A 244 9.10 -20.10 -12.17
CA TYR A 244 8.29 -20.70 -13.23
C TYR A 244 8.27 -19.84 -14.52
N ALA A 245 8.13 -18.52 -14.40
CA ALA A 245 8.18 -17.61 -15.55
C ALA A 245 9.54 -17.67 -16.27
N TRP A 246 10.64 -17.83 -15.53
CA TRP A 246 11.97 -18.07 -16.10
C TRP A 246 12.06 -19.41 -16.84
N CYS A 247 11.49 -20.48 -16.28
CA CYS A 247 11.44 -21.79 -16.94
C CYS A 247 10.64 -21.71 -18.26
N LEU A 248 9.50 -21.02 -18.28
CA LEU A 248 8.72 -20.80 -19.49
C LEU A 248 9.50 -20.02 -20.56
N LEU A 249 10.24 -18.99 -20.14
CA LEU A 249 11.09 -18.21 -21.03
C LEU A 249 12.22 -19.08 -21.64
N ASP A 250 12.88 -19.90 -20.83
CA ASP A 250 13.93 -20.82 -21.26
C ASP A 250 13.41 -21.87 -22.25
N ASN A 251 12.27 -22.50 -21.95
CA ASN A 251 11.61 -23.45 -22.85
C ASN A 251 11.28 -22.82 -24.21
N LEU A 252 10.84 -21.55 -24.20
CA LEU A 252 10.55 -20.82 -25.43
C LEU A 252 11.83 -20.55 -26.24
N PHE A 253 12.95 -20.22 -25.58
CA PHE A 253 14.25 -20.05 -26.23
C PHE A 253 14.88 -21.36 -26.71
N GLN A 254 14.54 -22.50 -26.11
CA GLN A 254 14.97 -23.80 -26.59
C GLN A 254 14.15 -24.25 -27.81
N ALA A 255 12.85 -23.92 -27.84
CA ALA A 255 11.95 -24.23 -28.94
C ALA A 255 12.13 -23.32 -30.17
N SER A 256 12.73 -22.15 -30.01
CA SER A 256 13.00 -21.20 -31.09
C SER A 256 14.50 -21.04 -31.28
N ASP A 257 15.02 -21.23 -32.50
CA ASP A 257 16.44 -21.01 -32.85
C ASP A 257 16.88 -19.52 -32.78
N LEU A 258 16.36 -18.75 -31.82
CA LEU A 258 16.68 -17.35 -31.54
C LEU A 258 18.06 -17.16 -30.86
N LYS A 259 18.82 -18.24 -30.65
CA LYS A 259 20.13 -18.23 -29.98
C LYS A 259 21.12 -17.23 -30.58
N GLY A 260 21.04 -16.98 -31.89
CA GLY A 260 21.94 -16.05 -32.59
C GLY A 260 21.72 -14.56 -32.28
N SER A 261 20.49 -14.15 -31.91
CA SER A 261 20.16 -12.73 -31.74
C SER A 261 20.44 -12.18 -30.33
N LEU A 262 20.78 -13.04 -29.36
CA LEU A 262 20.89 -12.67 -27.94
C LEU A 262 22.29 -12.83 -27.33
N ILE A 263 23.29 -13.29 -28.09
CA ILE A 263 24.70 -13.22 -27.65
C ILE A 263 25.10 -11.74 -27.38
N SER A 264 24.39 -10.77 -27.97
CA SER A 264 24.57 -9.34 -27.70
C SER A 264 23.91 -8.80 -26.42
N LEU A 265 23.08 -9.58 -25.71
CA LEU A 265 22.28 -9.12 -24.55
C LEU A 265 22.78 -9.64 -23.20
N GLY A 266 23.87 -10.41 -23.14
CA GLY A 266 24.53 -10.82 -21.89
C GLY A 266 23.75 -11.79 -20.99
N THR A 267 22.56 -12.23 -21.40
CA THR A 267 21.58 -12.94 -20.57
C THR A 267 21.96 -14.39 -20.22
N LEU A 268 22.83 -15.07 -20.99
CA LEU A 268 23.21 -16.46 -20.71
C LEU A 268 24.18 -16.60 -19.52
N SER A 269 25.02 -15.59 -19.26
CA SER A 269 25.92 -15.58 -18.09
C SER A 269 25.15 -15.24 -16.81
N LEU A 270 24.26 -14.24 -16.90
CA LEU A 270 23.29 -13.88 -15.86
C LEU A 270 22.32 -15.03 -15.54
N TRP A 271 22.00 -15.91 -16.50
CA TRP A 271 21.13 -17.08 -16.32
C TRP A 271 21.74 -18.14 -15.39
N ASN A 272 23.03 -18.47 -15.56
CA ASN A 272 23.73 -19.37 -14.64
C ASN A 272 23.96 -18.73 -13.28
N ASP A 273 24.25 -17.42 -13.25
CA ASP A 273 24.49 -16.68 -12.00
C ASP A 273 23.21 -16.45 -11.19
N CYS A 274 22.07 -16.10 -11.82
CA CYS A 274 20.79 -15.94 -11.11
C CYS A 274 20.26 -17.27 -10.59
N ARG A 275 20.34 -18.36 -11.38
CA ARG A 275 19.92 -19.69 -10.94
C ARG A 275 20.76 -20.19 -9.76
N LYS A 276 22.08 -19.94 -9.78
CA LYS A 276 22.99 -20.25 -8.68
C LYS A 276 22.77 -19.34 -7.48
N LYS A 277 22.57 -18.04 -7.68
CA LYS A 277 22.30 -17.07 -6.60
C LYS A 277 20.97 -17.32 -5.91
N GLU A 278 19.93 -17.66 -6.65
CA GLU A 278 18.59 -17.95 -6.12
C GLU A 278 18.57 -19.26 -5.33
N TYR A 279 19.25 -20.31 -5.83
CA TYR A 279 19.45 -21.56 -5.11
C TYR A 279 20.25 -21.34 -3.81
N LEU A 280 21.35 -20.58 -3.87
CA LEU A 280 22.18 -20.24 -2.71
C LEU A 280 21.50 -19.25 -1.75
N ARG A 281 20.54 -18.46 -2.23
CA ARG A 281 19.72 -17.57 -1.40
C ARG A 281 18.71 -18.39 -0.60
N ARG A 282 17.99 -19.31 -1.26
CA ARG A 282 17.09 -20.26 -0.58
C ARG A 282 17.82 -21.12 0.45
N LEU A 283 19.00 -21.63 0.12
CA LEU A 283 19.79 -22.41 1.06
C LEU A 283 20.21 -21.59 2.30
N ARG A 284 20.56 -20.31 2.11
CA ARG A 284 20.89 -19.39 3.20
C ARG A 284 19.68 -19.01 4.05
N GLU A 285 18.56 -18.68 3.42
CA GLU A 285 17.31 -18.35 4.12
C GLU A 285 16.80 -19.55 4.94
N GLU A 286 16.89 -20.77 4.41
CA GLU A 286 16.55 -22.01 5.13
C GLU A 286 17.51 -22.28 6.29
N GLU A 287 18.81 -22.00 6.12
CA GLU A 287 19.82 -22.17 7.17
C GLU A 287 19.72 -21.11 8.27
N GLU A 288 19.49 -19.85 7.93
CA GLU A 288 19.25 -18.74 8.86
C GLU A 288 17.96 -18.97 9.66
N ALA A 289 16.88 -19.43 9.02
CA ALA A 289 15.64 -19.78 9.71
C ALA A 289 15.83 -20.95 10.69
N ARG A 290 16.66 -21.95 10.32
CA ARG A 290 17.00 -23.06 11.21
C ARG A 290 17.80 -22.60 12.42
N LEU A 291 18.80 -21.74 12.21
CA LEU A 291 19.63 -21.20 13.30
C LEU A 291 18.82 -20.29 14.23
N ALA A 292 17.94 -19.44 13.68
CA ALA A 292 17.05 -18.61 14.47
C ALA A 292 16.10 -19.43 15.34
N ALA A 293 15.53 -20.52 14.80
CA ALA A 293 14.69 -21.44 15.55
C ALA A 293 15.46 -22.17 16.66
N GLU A 294 16.71 -22.55 16.42
CA GLU A 294 17.58 -23.19 17.42
C GLU A 294 17.98 -22.21 18.54
N GLU A 295 18.26 -20.96 18.20
CA GLU A 295 18.57 -19.90 19.18
C GLU A 295 17.35 -19.52 20.03
N GLU A 296 16.17 -19.42 19.42
CA GLU A 296 14.91 -19.16 20.13
C GLU A 296 14.59 -20.30 21.11
N ALA A 297 14.73 -21.56 20.68
CA ALA A 297 14.54 -22.73 21.54
C ALA A 297 15.55 -22.77 22.71
N ARG A 298 16.80 -22.36 22.48
CA ARG A 298 17.83 -22.26 23.52
C ARG A 298 17.50 -21.17 24.55
N LEU A 299 17.07 -20.00 24.08
CA LEU A 299 16.65 -18.90 24.96
C LEU A 299 15.41 -19.26 25.77
N GLU A 300 14.47 -19.98 25.18
CA GLU A 300 13.29 -20.49 25.87
C GLU A 300 13.67 -21.49 26.96
N ALA A 301 14.55 -22.45 26.67
CA ALA A 301 15.07 -23.39 27.66
C ALA A 301 15.84 -22.70 28.80
N GLU A 302 16.63 -21.65 28.50
CA GLU A 302 17.33 -20.87 29.53
C GLU A 302 16.36 -20.08 30.42
N ARG A 303 15.30 -19.51 29.83
CA ARG A 303 14.22 -18.83 30.57
C ARG A 303 13.48 -19.80 31.48
N GLU A 304 13.20 -21.02 31.01
CA GLU A 304 12.57 -22.06 31.82
C GLU A 304 13.47 -22.54 32.97
N ALA A 305 14.76 -22.75 32.72
CA ALA A 305 15.72 -23.12 33.76
C ALA A 305 15.78 -22.05 34.88
N ARG A 306 15.87 -20.77 34.52
CA ARG A 306 15.84 -19.67 35.49
C ARG A 306 14.52 -19.55 36.26
N ARG A 307 13.41 -19.99 35.66
CA ARG A 307 12.11 -20.03 36.36
C ARG A 307 12.13 -21.12 37.42
N LEU A 308 12.62 -22.30 37.07
CA LEU A 308 12.74 -23.43 38.00
C LEU A 308 13.73 -23.13 39.13
N GLU A 309 14.85 -22.46 38.86
CA GLU A 309 15.80 -22.02 39.89
C GLU A 309 15.13 -21.06 40.89
N ARG A 310 14.36 -20.07 40.42
CA ARG A 310 13.60 -19.18 41.30
C ARG A 310 12.54 -19.92 42.12
N GLU A 311 11.82 -20.84 41.51
CA GLU A 311 10.84 -21.69 42.21
C GLU A 311 11.53 -22.57 43.29
N GLU A 312 12.74 -23.06 43.01
CA GLU A 312 13.53 -23.82 43.98
C GLU A 312 14.08 -22.95 45.11
N GLU A 313 14.58 -21.75 44.81
CA GLU A 313 15.00 -20.76 45.81
C GLU A 313 13.83 -20.35 46.71
N GLU A 314 12.65 -20.08 46.14
CA GLU A 314 11.42 -19.81 46.90
C GLU A 314 11.01 -21.00 47.76
N ARG A 315 11.09 -22.23 47.24
CA ARG A 315 10.82 -23.45 48.01
C ARG A 315 11.78 -23.60 49.18
N VAL A 316 13.07 -23.39 48.97
CA VAL A 316 14.10 -23.47 50.02
C VAL A 316 13.92 -22.36 51.06
N ALA A 317 13.60 -21.13 50.63
CA ALA A 317 13.30 -20.02 51.53
C ALA A 317 12.04 -20.29 52.38
N ASN A 318 10.98 -20.83 51.76
CA ASN A 318 9.76 -21.24 52.46
C ASN A 318 10.05 -22.37 53.47
N GLU A 319 10.82 -23.39 53.09
CA GLU A 319 11.23 -24.45 54.02
C GLU A 319 12.11 -23.92 55.17
N ALA A 320 13.00 -22.97 54.90
CA ALA A 320 13.83 -22.34 55.94
C ALA A 320 12.99 -21.50 56.90
N MET A 321 12.01 -20.76 56.38
CA MET A 321 11.04 -20.00 57.17
C MET A 321 10.15 -20.94 58.01
N GLU A 322 9.67 -22.04 57.45
CA GLU A 322 8.91 -23.08 58.19
C GLU A 322 9.74 -23.69 59.32
N ARG A 323 11.05 -23.92 59.10
CA ARG A 323 11.98 -24.40 60.14
C ARG A 323 12.21 -23.36 61.24
N GLN A 324 12.36 -22.07 60.90
CA GLN A 324 12.53 -20.99 61.88
C GLN A 324 11.28 -20.75 62.72
N LEU A 325 10.09 -20.90 62.13
CA LEU A 325 8.80 -20.75 62.81
C LEU A 325 8.38 -22.02 63.59
N GLY A 326 9.18 -23.09 63.58
CA GLY A 326 8.88 -24.34 64.28
C GLY A 326 7.71 -25.15 63.71
N LEU A 327 7.29 -24.86 62.48
CA LEU A 327 6.12 -25.45 61.79
C LEU A 327 6.44 -26.80 61.12
N SER A 328 7.66 -27.32 61.28
CA SER A 328 8.14 -28.53 60.58
C SER A 328 7.49 -29.84 61.03
N SER A 329 6.60 -29.83 62.04
CA SER A 329 5.89 -31.03 62.48
C SER A 329 4.57 -31.21 61.70
N PRO A 330 4.29 -32.40 61.13
CA PRO A 330 3.09 -32.65 60.32
C PRO A 330 1.77 -32.41 61.07
N ALA A 331 1.79 -32.29 62.40
CA ALA A 331 0.62 -31.97 63.21
C ALA A 331 0.08 -30.54 63.03
N VAL A 332 0.94 -29.56 62.66
CA VAL A 332 0.52 -28.15 62.55
C VAL A 332 -0.13 -27.83 61.19
N ARG A 333 0.30 -28.51 60.12
CA ARG A 333 -0.28 -28.34 58.77
C ARG A 333 -1.76 -28.74 58.70
N THR A 334 -2.18 -29.74 59.48
CA THR A 334 -3.58 -30.21 59.51
C THR A 334 -4.50 -29.26 60.30
N ALA A 335 -3.95 -28.42 61.18
CA ALA A 335 -4.72 -27.49 62.02
C ALA A 335 -5.05 -26.14 61.35
N MET A 336 -4.27 -25.70 60.36
CA MET A 336 -4.46 -24.40 59.68
C MET A 336 -5.43 -24.41 58.47
N GLY A 337 -6.03 -25.55 58.15
CA GLY A 337 -6.98 -25.68 57.03
C GLY A 337 -8.16 -24.67 57.02
N PRO A 338 -8.79 -24.33 58.16
CA PRO A 338 -9.94 -23.41 58.14
C PRO A 338 -9.56 -21.91 58.18
N THR A 339 -8.35 -21.55 58.65
CA THR A 339 -7.93 -20.14 58.79
C THR A 339 -7.31 -19.56 57.52
N ALA A 340 -6.76 -20.41 56.65
CA ALA A 340 -6.17 -19.99 55.38
C ALA A 340 -7.21 -19.42 54.37
N SER A 341 -8.46 -19.88 54.43
CA SER A 341 -9.53 -19.42 53.51
C SER A 341 -9.93 -17.95 53.76
N VAL A 342 -9.91 -17.51 55.02
CA VAL A 342 -10.25 -16.11 55.38
C VAL A 342 -9.12 -15.17 54.93
N ILE A 343 -7.86 -15.59 55.07
CA ILE A 343 -6.70 -14.80 54.64
C ILE A 343 -6.65 -14.67 53.11
N ALA A 344 -6.97 -15.74 52.38
CA ALA A 344 -7.02 -15.72 50.92
C ALA A 344 -8.07 -14.74 50.36
N VAL A 345 -9.24 -14.62 51.02
CA VAL A 345 -10.28 -13.67 50.63
C VAL A 345 -9.84 -12.22 50.91
N VAL A 346 -9.19 -11.96 52.05
CA VAL A 346 -8.69 -10.62 52.40
C VAL A 346 -7.57 -10.16 51.46
N VAL A 347 -6.65 -11.07 51.09
CA VAL A 347 -5.57 -10.76 50.15
C VAL A 347 -6.10 -10.48 48.74
N ASN A 348 -7.08 -11.26 48.26
CA ASN A 348 -7.70 -10.99 46.95
C ASN A 348 -8.42 -9.64 46.91
N VAL A 349 -9.10 -9.24 48.00
CA VAL A 349 -9.75 -7.92 48.08
C VAL A 349 -8.71 -6.79 48.09
N MET A 350 -7.56 -6.96 48.76
CA MET A 350 -6.48 -5.98 48.75
C MET A 350 -5.81 -5.85 47.38
N VAL A 351 -5.59 -6.97 46.66
CA VAL A 351 -4.96 -6.94 45.32
C VAL A 351 -5.87 -6.26 44.30
N VAL A 352 -7.18 -6.46 44.37
CA VAL A 352 -8.15 -5.77 43.50
C VAL A 352 -8.20 -4.27 43.81
N MET A 353 -8.11 -3.87 45.08
CA MET A 353 -8.02 -2.45 45.47
C MET A 353 -6.74 -1.79 44.96
N ILE A 354 -5.60 -2.47 45.04
CA ILE A 354 -4.31 -1.95 44.53
C ILE A 354 -4.35 -1.79 43.00
N ALA A 355 -4.96 -2.72 42.27
CA ALA A 355 -5.09 -2.64 40.83
C ALA A 355 -5.95 -1.43 40.38
N VAL A 356 -7.04 -1.12 41.10
CA VAL A 356 -7.89 0.04 40.82
C VAL A 356 -7.14 1.36 41.08
N VAL A 357 -6.32 1.42 42.14
CA VAL A 357 -5.49 2.60 42.46
C VAL A 357 -4.42 2.85 41.38
N VAL A 358 -3.82 1.79 40.83
CA VAL A 358 -2.81 1.90 39.76
C VAL A 358 -3.43 2.36 38.43
N VAL A 359 -4.66 1.94 38.13
CA VAL A 359 -5.38 2.38 36.90
C VAL A 359 -5.76 3.86 36.99
N ILE A 360 -6.23 4.34 38.14
CA ILE A 360 -6.56 5.76 38.35
C ILE A 360 -5.28 6.64 38.35
N ALA A 361 -4.17 6.13 38.88
CA ALA A 361 -2.87 6.82 38.82
C ALA A 361 -2.28 6.86 37.39
N GLY A 362 -2.56 5.84 36.57
CA GLY A 362 -2.12 5.76 35.17
C GLY A 362 -2.85 6.73 34.23
N GLU A 363 -4.14 6.99 34.46
CA GLU A 363 -4.91 7.95 33.63
C GLU A 363 -4.50 9.42 33.86
N VAL A 364 -3.95 9.76 35.03
CA VAL A 364 -3.44 11.12 35.33
C VAL A 364 -2.10 11.42 34.63
N VAL A 365 -1.34 10.39 34.24
CA VAL A 365 -0.01 10.54 33.61
C VAL A 365 -0.07 10.68 32.08
N VAL A 366 -1.18 10.33 31.42
CA VAL A 366 -1.29 10.34 29.94
C VAL A 366 -1.78 11.69 29.36
N THR A 367 -2.23 12.65 30.18
CA THR A 367 -2.64 13.98 29.69
C THR A 367 -1.63 15.09 29.98
N ALA A 368 -0.38 14.98 29.54
CA ALA A 368 0.53 16.13 29.47
C ALA A 368 1.71 15.99 28.48
N GLY A 369 1.51 16.47 27.23
CA GLY A 369 2.56 17.06 26.37
C GLY A 369 2.60 16.57 24.90
N PRO A 370 3.10 17.36 23.91
CA PRO A 370 3.71 18.69 24.01
C PRO A 370 3.16 19.76 23.02
N ALA A 371 3.27 21.04 23.39
CA ALA A 371 3.18 22.18 22.47
C ALA A 371 4.46 23.04 22.54
N LYS A 372 5.04 23.25 21.34
CA LYS A 372 5.96 24.26 20.75
C LYS A 372 6.71 25.32 21.60
N SER A 373 7.75 25.84 20.96
CA SER A 373 8.97 26.51 21.43
C SER A 373 8.98 28.05 21.58
N SER A 374 9.77 28.53 22.58
CA SER A 374 10.55 29.81 22.71
C SER A 374 9.81 31.15 22.93
N PRO A 375 10.50 32.26 23.32
CA PRO A 375 11.44 32.52 24.44
C PRO A 375 10.99 33.76 25.30
N VAL A 376 11.82 34.20 26.27
CA VAL A 376 11.91 35.57 26.89
C VAL A 376 11.55 35.70 28.40
N GLU A 377 12.47 36.39 29.11
CA GLU A 377 12.37 37.09 30.42
C GLU A 377 12.49 36.36 31.77
N VAL A 378 13.76 36.28 32.25
CA VAL A 378 14.34 37.00 33.42
C VAL A 378 13.55 37.05 34.76
N MET A 379 14.31 36.74 35.85
CA MET A 379 14.02 36.81 37.30
C MET A 379 13.09 35.68 37.80
N ASN A 380 13.46 34.83 38.77
CA ASN A 380 14.14 35.13 40.02
C ASN A 380 14.72 33.83 40.66
N GLN A 381 15.63 34.01 41.61
CA GLN A 381 16.55 33.03 42.18
C GLN A 381 15.90 31.89 43.02
N ARG A 382 16.56 30.71 42.97
CA ARG A 382 16.75 29.68 44.02
C ARG A 382 15.59 29.37 45.01
N ALA A 383 15.09 28.13 44.95
CA ALA A 383 15.17 27.17 46.07
C ALA A 383 14.72 25.76 45.62
N VAL A 384 15.65 24.81 45.66
CA VAL A 384 15.40 23.35 45.58
C VAL A 384 15.24 22.87 47.02
N VAL A 385 14.03 22.49 47.46
CA VAL A 385 13.80 21.72 48.71
C VAL A 385 12.48 20.91 48.60
N THR A 386 12.63 19.58 48.52
CA THR A 386 11.76 18.46 48.98
C THR A 386 10.25 18.39 48.62
N ALA A 387 9.91 17.56 47.62
CA ALA A 387 8.56 17.03 47.38
C ALA A 387 8.38 15.59 47.94
N GLY A 388 8.96 15.33 49.11
CA GLY A 388 8.87 14.04 49.83
C GLY A 388 7.90 14.05 51.01
N GLU A 389 7.33 15.19 51.38
CA GLU A 389 6.57 15.34 52.64
C GLU A 389 5.07 15.64 52.45
N ALA A 390 4.57 15.70 51.20
CA ALA A 390 3.15 15.95 50.92
C ALA A 390 2.31 14.68 50.63
N ALA A 391 2.96 13.53 50.38
CA ALA A 391 2.27 12.27 50.07
C ALA A 391 1.79 11.52 51.34
N ASP A 392 2.52 11.64 52.45
CA ASP A 392 2.20 10.94 53.70
C ASP A 392 0.99 11.55 54.43
N ALA A 393 0.73 12.85 54.25
CA ALA A 393 -0.40 13.53 54.88
C ALA A 393 -1.75 13.13 54.26
N VAL A 394 -1.81 12.91 52.94
CA VAL A 394 -3.05 12.50 52.25
C VAL A 394 -3.36 11.01 52.48
N MET A 395 -2.33 10.18 52.67
CA MET A 395 -2.48 8.74 52.91
C MET A 395 -3.05 8.42 54.30
N MET A 396 -2.68 9.20 55.33
CA MET A 396 -3.16 9.01 56.70
C MET A 396 -4.62 9.46 56.90
N ASP A 397 -5.06 10.52 56.22
CA ASP A 397 -6.45 11.00 56.32
C ASP A 397 -7.44 10.06 55.62
N LEU A 398 -7.04 9.41 54.51
CA LEU A 398 -7.84 8.37 53.84
C LEU A 398 -7.93 7.07 54.68
N LEU A 399 -6.87 6.72 55.40
CA LEU A 399 -6.87 5.55 56.30
C LEU A 399 -7.79 5.76 57.51
N ALA A 400 -7.86 6.99 58.03
CA ALA A 400 -8.69 7.34 59.19
C ALA A 400 -10.20 7.30 58.87
N VAL A 401 -10.61 7.72 57.66
CA VAL A 401 -12.02 7.67 57.21
C VAL A 401 -12.51 6.23 57.01
N VAL A 402 -11.63 5.31 56.59
CA VAL A 402 -11.99 3.90 56.35
C VAL A 402 -12.09 3.11 57.65
N ILE A 403 -11.27 3.40 58.67
CA ILE A 403 -11.34 2.73 59.98
C ILE A 403 -12.60 3.16 60.77
N ALA A 404 -13.06 4.40 60.61
CA ALA A 404 -14.26 4.91 61.30
C ALA A 404 -15.59 4.47 60.65
N GLY A 405 -15.58 3.99 59.39
CA GLY A 405 -16.78 3.65 58.61
C GLY A 405 -17.23 2.18 58.67
N ALA A 406 -16.50 1.29 59.32
CA ALA A 406 -16.77 -0.16 59.30
C ALA A 406 -17.36 -0.70 60.62
N VAL A 407 -18.43 -0.10 61.12
CA VAL A 407 -19.37 -0.75 62.06
C VAL A 407 -20.78 -0.57 61.54
N ALA A 408 -21.15 -1.32 60.50
CA ALA A 408 -22.51 -1.81 60.21
C ALA A 408 -22.60 -2.36 58.78
N ALA A 409 -22.53 -3.68 58.60
CA ALA A 409 -23.27 -4.37 57.54
C ALA A 409 -23.32 -5.87 57.86
N SER A 410 -24.42 -6.27 58.47
CA SER A 410 -24.80 -7.66 58.71
C SER A 410 -25.16 -8.35 57.38
N VAL A 411 -24.76 -9.60 57.28
CA VAL A 411 -25.15 -10.54 56.23
C VAL A 411 -26.67 -10.73 56.24
N THR A 412 -27.33 -10.46 55.11
CA THR A 412 -28.59 -11.10 54.73
C THR A 412 -28.56 -11.41 53.24
N MET A 413 -29.04 -12.60 52.90
CA MET A 413 -28.98 -13.20 51.57
C MET A 413 -29.79 -12.45 50.52
N ASP A 414 -29.36 -12.64 49.27
CA ASP A 414 -29.99 -12.23 48.01
C ASP A 414 -29.93 -10.72 47.67
N LEU A 415 -29.36 -10.43 46.49
CA LEU A 415 -29.05 -9.12 45.88
C LEU A 415 -28.02 -8.25 46.62
N LEU A 416 -26.79 -8.23 46.10
CA LEU A 416 -25.86 -7.12 46.37
C LEU A 416 -26.23 -5.92 45.48
N VAL A 417 -27.07 -5.01 45.99
CA VAL A 417 -27.20 -3.66 45.44
C VAL A 417 -26.16 -2.79 46.14
N VAL A 418 -25.07 -2.43 45.46
CA VAL A 418 -24.11 -1.44 45.98
C VAL A 418 -24.61 -0.05 45.58
N VAL A 419 -25.15 0.69 46.55
CA VAL A 419 -25.42 2.13 46.41
C VAL A 419 -24.18 2.87 46.88
N VAL A 420 -23.38 3.40 45.94
CA VAL A 420 -22.33 4.37 46.28
C VAL A 420 -22.92 5.77 46.13
N THR A 421 -23.24 6.43 47.23
CA THR A 421 -23.51 7.88 47.22
C THR A 421 -22.19 8.63 47.29
N ALA A 422 -21.58 8.88 46.14
CA ALA A 422 -20.67 10.01 45.98
C ALA A 422 -21.52 11.21 45.55
N GLY A 423 -21.21 12.40 46.06
CA GLY A 423 -21.89 13.63 45.64
C GLY A 423 -21.87 13.75 44.11
N VAL A 424 -23.08 13.67 43.54
CA VAL A 424 -23.50 13.95 42.15
C VAL A 424 -23.02 12.98 41.05
N ASP A 425 -23.49 11.72 41.08
CA ASP A 425 -24.24 11.03 40.00
C ASP A 425 -24.36 9.52 40.29
N LEU A 426 -25.55 8.95 40.05
CA LEU A 426 -25.96 7.60 40.48
C LEU A 426 -25.73 6.56 39.37
N LEU A 427 -24.85 5.56 39.59
CA LEU A 427 -24.65 4.43 38.67
C LEU A 427 -25.13 3.11 39.32
N VAL A 428 -26.12 2.45 38.72
CA VAL A 428 -26.68 1.15 39.17
C VAL A 428 -26.22 0.07 38.20
N VAL A 429 -25.48 -0.94 38.70
CA VAL A 429 -25.07 -2.12 37.90
C VAL A 429 -25.70 -3.37 38.52
N VAL A 430 -26.49 -4.11 37.73
CA VAL A 430 -27.15 -5.38 38.12
C VAL A 430 -26.53 -6.52 37.33
N VAL A 431 -26.08 -7.59 38.00
CA VAL A 431 -25.58 -8.82 37.35
C VAL A 431 -26.30 -10.05 37.94
N PRO A 432 -26.99 -10.88 37.14
CA PRO A 432 -27.63 -12.13 37.60
C PRO A 432 -26.69 -13.37 37.51
N PRO A 433 -26.97 -14.47 38.24
CA PRO A 433 -26.04 -15.59 38.39
C PRO A 433 -26.27 -16.78 37.42
N ASP A 434 -25.14 -17.41 37.07
CA ASP A 434 -24.87 -18.78 36.61
C ASP A 434 -25.52 -19.37 35.35
N ILE A 435 -24.69 -20.05 34.52
CA ILE A 435 -24.79 -21.51 34.23
C ILE A 435 -23.56 -22.03 33.45
N SER A 436 -23.13 -23.20 33.90
CA SER A 436 -22.13 -24.21 33.50
C SER A 436 -21.69 -24.45 32.04
N ARG A 437 -20.45 -24.99 31.93
CA ARG A 437 -19.91 -26.03 31.01
C ARG A 437 -19.97 -25.77 29.49
N ASP A 438 -18.83 -25.78 28.79
CA ASP A 438 -18.23 -27.00 28.22
C ASP A 438 -16.85 -26.74 27.58
N ARG A 439 -16.04 -27.80 27.48
CA ARG A 439 -14.76 -27.84 26.75
C ARG A 439 -15.01 -27.69 25.24
N THR A 440 -14.19 -26.91 24.53
CA THR A 440 -13.55 -27.30 23.25
C THR A 440 -12.67 -26.17 22.71
N SER A 441 -11.49 -26.57 22.21
CA SER A 441 -10.43 -25.80 21.55
C SER A 441 -10.89 -24.85 20.43
N PRO A 442 -10.27 -23.68 20.21
CA PRO A 442 -10.50 -22.91 18.99
C PRO A 442 -9.54 -23.34 17.88
N GLN A 443 -10.14 -23.85 16.79
CA GLN A 443 -9.53 -24.01 15.49
C GLN A 443 -9.16 -22.65 14.88
N VAL A 444 -8.03 -22.66 14.17
CA VAL A 444 -7.57 -21.63 13.25
C VAL A 444 -8.57 -21.46 12.10
N ALA A 445 -8.97 -20.23 11.81
CA ALA A 445 -9.67 -19.85 10.57
C ALA A 445 -8.88 -18.75 9.83
N PRO A 446 -8.79 -18.81 8.49
CA PRO A 446 -7.91 -17.94 7.70
C PRO A 446 -8.57 -16.59 7.40
N ARG A 447 -7.77 -15.52 7.47
CA ARG A 447 -8.14 -14.18 6.99
C ARG A 447 -8.25 -14.19 5.47
N LYS A 448 -9.46 -13.98 4.96
CA LYS A 448 -9.72 -13.57 3.58
C LYS A 448 -9.44 -12.07 3.47
N TRP A 449 -8.49 -11.71 2.62
CA TRP A 449 -8.33 -10.34 2.12
C TRP A 449 -8.83 -10.32 0.68
N TRP A 450 -9.77 -9.41 0.41
CA TRP A 450 -10.16 -8.99 -0.94
C TRP A 450 -9.45 -7.69 -1.26
#